data_AF-A0A3B4B1F9-F1
#
_entry.id   AF-A0A3B4B1F9-F1
#
_cell.length_a   1.000
_cell.length_b   1.000
_cell.length_c   1.000
_cell.angle_alpha   90.00
_cell.angle_beta   90.00
_cell.angle_gamma   90.00
#
_symmetry.space_group_name_H-M   'P 1'
#
loop_
_entity.id
_entity.type
_entity.pdbx_description
1 polymer ?
#
loop_
_entity_poly.entity_id
_entity_poly.type
_entity_poly.pdbx_seq_one_letter_code
_entity_poly.pdbx_strand_id
1 'polypeptide(L)'
;PTILCSFGLYLNESLDSFRSLPSSCGGFLRLSRPCVYVFPGGRGDSALVGVSGYSLLVNGGDQRKSCFWRLVRHLDRLDAVLITHTGADNLPGINGFLQRKVEELRVQEELRDQEKNQDWIQNLVSPEVRTFRSLTGSGPVQFRRSAEEAALTLRLIERLDLEVMPLTRGPTPEPLVLFSKLGVGRLDMYVLCPDGGSAELDFLRHRWTGSGCARGGVRQPDGTRAQVPVPFLASGAVLLVWTPFEPDQSPVRVLFPGNAPQSRVLEGLHRLRHLDFLRTPTAAQTKTKVSTLR
;
A
#
# COMPACT_ATOMS: atom_id res chain seq x y z
N PRO A 1 -8.32 6.94 8.67
CA PRO A 1 -6.95 7.48 8.83
C PRO A 1 -5.98 6.86 7.82
N THR A 2 -5.08 7.69 7.27
CA THR A 2 -3.94 7.24 6.47
C THR A 2 -2.98 6.47 7.37
N ILE A 3 -2.62 5.25 6.95
CA ILE A 3 -1.88 4.29 7.75
C ILE A 3 -0.74 3.73 6.91
N LEU A 4 0.47 3.72 7.46
CA LEU A 4 1.54 2.84 7.02
C LEU A 4 1.51 1.62 7.95
N CYS A 5 1.20 0.44 7.43
CA CYS A 5 1.37 -0.80 8.16
C CYS A 5 2.78 -1.34 7.84
N SER A 6 3.58 -1.57 8.88
CA SER A 6 4.82 -2.35 8.76
C SER A 6 4.43 -3.83 8.83
N PHE A 7 4.83 -4.63 7.83
CA PHE A 7 4.55 -6.05 7.77
C PHE A 7 5.82 -6.83 8.10
N GLY A 8 5.82 -7.45 9.29
CA GLY A 8 6.81 -8.46 9.68
C GLY A 8 6.41 -9.89 9.26
N LEU A 9 5.45 -10.06 8.35
CA LEU A 9 4.96 -11.39 7.97
C LEU A 9 5.74 -11.94 6.77
N TYR A 10 6.49 -13.02 7.01
CA TYR A 10 6.96 -13.90 5.96
C TYR A 10 5.76 -14.36 5.12
N LEU A 11 5.78 -14.15 3.79
CA LEU A 11 4.74 -14.73 2.93
C LEU A 11 4.94 -16.24 2.78
N ASN A 12 6.08 -16.77 3.26
CA ASN A 12 6.36 -18.19 3.32
C ASN A 12 7.43 -18.51 4.39
N GLU A 13 7.07 -19.29 5.40
CA GLU A 13 7.98 -20.27 6.00
C GLU A 13 7.26 -21.61 6.06
N SER A 14 7.40 -22.37 4.98
CA SER A 14 7.47 -23.82 5.01
C SER A 14 8.22 -24.25 3.76
N LEU A 15 9.55 -24.17 3.85
CA LEU A 15 10.43 -24.97 3.02
C LEU A 15 11.09 -25.96 3.97
N ASP A 16 10.36 -27.01 4.31
CA ASP A 16 10.91 -28.34 4.19
C ASP A 16 9.78 -29.35 4.03
N SER A 17 9.94 -30.20 3.02
CA SER A 17 8.99 -31.26 2.64
C SER A 17 7.72 -30.75 1.95
N PHE A 18 7.77 -30.61 0.62
CA PHE A 18 6.98 -31.48 -0.26
C PHE A 18 7.35 -31.19 -1.73
N ARG A 19 8.13 -32.12 -2.28
CA ARG A 19 8.25 -32.35 -3.72
C ARG A 19 6.88 -32.72 -4.28
N SER A 20 6.39 -31.96 -5.26
CA SER A 20 5.98 -32.45 -6.59
C SER A 20 5.04 -31.46 -7.29
N LEU A 21 5.63 -30.53 -8.03
CA LEU A 21 4.97 -29.81 -9.14
C LEU A 21 5.96 -29.80 -10.32
N PRO A 22 5.61 -30.37 -11.49
CA PRO A 22 6.23 -29.96 -12.75
C PRO A 22 5.42 -28.76 -13.28
N SER A 23 5.95 -27.57 -13.57
CA SER A 23 7.25 -27.28 -14.19
C SER A 23 7.76 -25.87 -13.83
N SER A 24 9.03 -25.83 -13.40
CA SER A 24 10.04 -24.79 -13.65
C SER A 24 9.82 -23.34 -13.18
N CYS A 25 9.68 -23.14 -11.87
CA CYS A 25 10.59 -22.28 -11.07
C CYS A 25 10.01 -22.20 -9.64
N GLY A 26 10.46 -23.09 -8.76
CA GLY A 26 10.28 -22.98 -7.32
C GLY A 26 11.14 -21.86 -6.74
N GLY A 27 10.98 -20.64 -7.27
CA GLY A 27 11.71 -19.46 -6.88
C GLY A 27 10.76 -18.31 -6.67
N PHE A 28 10.88 -17.65 -5.53
CA PHE A 28 10.18 -16.40 -5.30
C PHE A 28 10.64 -15.35 -6.31
N LEU A 29 9.72 -14.45 -6.68
CA LEU A 29 10.06 -13.30 -7.49
C LEU A 29 11.01 -12.40 -6.69
N ARG A 30 12.28 -12.37 -7.09
CA ARG A 30 13.29 -11.48 -6.50
C ARG A 30 13.37 -10.19 -7.30
N LEU A 31 12.99 -9.08 -6.65
CA LEU A 31 13.07 -7.73 -7.22
C LEU A 31 14.50 -7.21 -7.04
N SER A 32 15.38 -7.50 -8.00
CA SER A 32 16.81 -7.14 -7.90
C SER A 32 17.11 -5.69 -8.26
N ARG A 33 16.22 -5.02 -8.98
CA ARG A 33 16.34 -3.60 -9.36
C ARG A 33 15.14 -2.83 -8.82
N PRO A 34 15.32 -1.54 -8.47
CA PRO A 34 14.21 -0.65 -8.16
C PRO A 34 13.16 -0.67 -9.27
N CYS A 35 11.92 -1.02 -8.93
CA CYS A 35 10.82 -1.13 -9.88
C CYS A 35 9.50 -0.72 -9.23
N VAL A 36 8.56 -0.28 -10.06
CA VAL A 36 7.18 0.00 -9.66
C VAL A 36 6.25 -0.78 -10.58
N TYR A 37 5.41 -1.63 -10.00
CA TYR A 37 4.32 -2.29 -10.70
C TYR A 37 3.04 -1.52 -10.41
N VAL A 38 2.36 -1.07 -11.46
CA VAL A 38 1.06 -0.39 -11.35
C VAL A 38 -0.03 -1.38 -11.72
N PHE A 39 -1.02 -1.54 -10.85
CA PHE A 39 -2.12 -2.49 -11.04
C PHE A 39 -3.40 -1.79 -11.52
N PRO A 40 -4.28 -2.48 -12.26
CA PRO A 40 -5.59 -1.94 -12.63
C PRO A 40 -6.49 -1.85 -11.40
N GLY A 41 -6.44 -0.73 -10.69
CA GLY A 41 -7.17 -0.48 -9.43
C GLY A 41 -8.65 -0.09 -9.57
N GLY A 42 -9.21 -0.18 -10.78
CA GLY A 42 -10.59 0.24 -11.07
C GLY A 42 -10.74 1.75 -10.95
N ARG A 43 -11.60 2.20 -10.02
CA ARG A 43 -11.76 3.64 -9.70
C ARG A 43 -10.70 4.19 -8.76
N GLY A 44 -9.86 3.34 -8.20
CA GLY A 44 -8.73 3.75 -7.36
C GLY A 44 -7.39 3.35 -7.94
N ASP A 45 -6.38 3.40 -7.08
CA ASP A 45 -4.99 3.11 -7.41
C ASP A 45 -4.44 1.94 -6.58
N SER A 46 -3.48 1.23 -7.15
CA SER A 46 -2.67 0.27 -6.42
C SER A 46 -1.35 0.09 -7.15
N ALA A 47 -0.25 0.07 -6.39
CA ALA A 47 1.07 -0.15 -6.93
C ALA A 47 1.94 -0.95 -5.94
N LEU A 48 2.91 -1.68 -6.46
CA LEU A 48 3.96 -2.32 -5.66
C LEU A 48 5.29 -1.67 -6.02
N VAL A 49 5.95 -1.09 -5.01
CA VAL A 49 7.33 -0.61 -5.12
C VAL A 49 8.25 -1.70 -4.59
N GLY A 50 9.20 -2.10 -5.41
CA GLY A 50 10.19 -3.12 -5.06
C GLY A 50 11.60 -2.58 -5.21
N VAL A 51 12.44 -2.84 -4.21
CA VAL A 51 13.89 -2.68 -4.26
C VAL A 51 14.52 -3.98 -3.76
N SER A 52 15.84 -4.15 -3.92
CA SER A 52 16.52 -5.41 -3.60
C SER A 52 16.41 -5.78 -2.11
N GLY A 53 15.40 -6.60 -1.79
CA GLY A 53 15.11 -7.08 -0.44
C GLY A 53 14.05 -6.28 0.33
N TYR A 54 13.32 -5.38 -0.32
CA TYR A 54 12.22 -4.64 0.31
C TYR A 54 11.07 -4.38 -0.67
N SER A 55 9.86 -4.51 -0.20
CA SER A 55 8.62 -4.43 -0.98
C SER A 55 7.54 -3.64 -0.23
N LEU A 56 7.03 -2.61 -0.88
CA LEU A 56 6.01 -1.71 -0.35
C LEU A 56 4.79 -1.75 -1.28
N LEU A 57 3.67 -2.27 -0.79
CA LEU A 57 2.40 -2.16 -1.48
C LEU A 57 1.76 -0.80 -1.14
N VAL A 58 1.39 -0.03 -2.16
CA VAL A 58 0.73 1.25 -2.01
C VAL A 58 -0.70 1.12 -2.51
N ASN A 59 -1.69 1.32 -1.63
CA ASN A 59 -3.12 1.23 -1.90
C ASN A 59 -3.60 -0.12 -2.48
N GLY A 60 -4.92 -0.36 -2.43
CA GLY A 60 -5.53 -1.65 -2.77
C GLY A 60 -6.46 -1.65 -3.98
N GLY A 61 -6.88 -0.48 -4.46
CA GLY A 61 -7.94 -0.34 -5.46
C GLY A 61 -9.35 -0.63 -4.92
N ASP A 62 -10.35 -0.46 -5.81
CA ASP A 62 -11.77 -0.45 -5.43
C ASP A 62 -12.43 -1.86 -5.40
N GLN A 63 -11.74 -2.87 -5.91
CA GLN A 63 -12.26 -4.23 -6.02
C GLN A 63 -11.95 -5.07 -4.77
N ARG A 64 -12.94 -5.80 -4.24
CA ARG A 64 -12.74 -6.76 -3.13
C ARG A 64 -11.74 -7.86 -3.47
N LYS A 65 -11.66 -8.24 -4.75
CA LYS A 65 -10.60 -9.11 -5.25
C LYS A 65 -9.38 -8.24 -5.54
N SER A 66 -8.42 -8.27 -4.63
CA SER A 66 -7.19 -7.49 -4.71
C SER A 66 -6.49 -7.65 -6.06
N CYS A 67 -6.39 -6.55 -6.81
CA CYS A 67 -5.84 -6.53 -8.17
C CYS A 67 -4.37 -6.96 -8.24
N PHE A 68 -3.62 -6.73 -7.16
CA PHE A 68 -2.20 -7.04 -7.00
C PHE A 68 -1.92 -8.48 -6.55
N TRP A 69 -2.93 -9.23 -6.10
CA TRP A 69 -2.74 -10.56 -5.49
C TRP A 69 -1.98 -11.53 -6.40
N ARG A 70 -2.23 -11.48 -7.71
CA ARG A 70 -1.59 -12.37 -8.69
C ARG A 70 -0.07 -12.25 -8.69
N LEU A 71 0.47 -11.07 -8.39
CA LEU A 71 1.91 -10.83 -8.31
C LEU A 71 2.42 -11.01 -6.88
N VAL A 72 1.74 -10.40 -5.90
CA VAL A 72 2.18 -10.39 -4.50
C VAL A 72 2.27 -11.81 -3.90
N ARG A 73 1.43 -12.76 -4.32
CA ARG A 73 1.51 -14.17 -3.89
C ARG A 73 2.80 -14.90 -4.27
N HIS A 74 3.60 -14.32 -5.18
CA HIS A 74 4.86 -14.88 -5.64
C HIS A 74 6.08 -14.17 -5.03
N LEU A 75 5.85 -13.16 -4.20
CA LEU A 75 6.90 -12.54 -3.39
C LEU A 75 7.21 -13.44 -2.19
N ASP A 76 8.46 -13.43 -1.78
CA ASP A 76 8.94 -14.12 -0.57
C ASP A 76 8.37 -13.50 0.71
N ARG A 77 8.27 -12.16 0.72
CA ARG A 77 7.65 -11.38 1.78
C ARG A 77 7.10 -10.07 1.23
N LEU A 78 6.13 -9.49 1.92
CA LEU A 78 5.66 -8.13 1.71
C LEU A 78 6.04 -7.34 2.96
N ASP A 79 6.90 -6.33 2.83
CA ASP A 79 7.51 -5.66 3.99
C ASP A 79 6.63 -4.56 4.58
N ALA A 80 5.83 -3.90 3.75
CA ALA A 80 4.94 -2.85 4.22
C ALA A 80 3.75 -2.64 3.28
N VAL A 81 2.67 -2.09 3.83
CA VAL A 81 1.54 -1.57 3.08
C VAL A 81 1.30 -0.11 3.46
N LEU A 82 1.35 0.77 2.46
CA LEU A 82 1.00 2.18 2.58
C LEU A 82 -0.44 2.39 2.10
N ILE A 83 -1.30 2.84 3.02
CA ILE A 83 -2.69 3.21 2.75
C ILE A 83 -2.79 4.74 2.78
N THR A 84 -2.85 5.36 1.60
CA THR A 84 -2.81 6.83 1.47
C THR A 84 -4.09 7.51 1.97
N HIS A 85 -5.24 6.87 1.86
CA HIS A 85 -6.52 7.43 2.29
C HIS A 85 -7.55 6.35 2.62
N THR A 86 -8.54 6.74 3.42
CA THR A 86 -9.69 5.89 3.77
C THR A 86 -10.83 6.16 2.79
N GLY A 87 -10.98 5.30 1.79
CA GLY A 87 -11.98 5.47 0.73
C GLY A 87 -12.45 4.14 0.15
N ALA A 88 -13.64 4.17 -0.47
CA ALA A 88 -14.25 3.03 -1.17
C ALA A 88 -13.48 2.62 -2.45
N ASP A 89 -12.58 3.47 -2.91
CA ASP A 89 -11.64 3.28 -4.02
C ASP A 89 -10.32 2.61 -3.60
N ASN A 90 -10.11 2.35 -2.30
CA ASN A 90 -8.84 1.80 -1.80
C ASN A 90 -9.03 0.62 -0.84
N LEU A 91 -9.85 0.81 0.19
CA LEU A 91 -9.96 -0.15 1.29
C LEU A 91 -10.54 -1.52 0.90
N PRO A 92 -11.49 -1.65 -0.04
CA PRO A 92 -12.00 -2.97 -0.42
C PRO A 92 -10.90 -3.93 -0.89
N GLY A 93 -9.93 -3.44 -1.67
CA GLY A 93 -8.81 -4.25 -2.14
C GLY A 93 -7.80 -4.61 -1.05
N ILE A 94 -7.57 -3.70 -0.09
CA ILE A 94 -6.76 -3.99 1.11
C ILE A 94 -7.46 -5.02 2.00
N ASN A 95 -8.75 -4.82 2.30
CA ASN A 95 -9.53 -5.73 3.14
C ASN A 95 -9.60 -7.13 2.54
N GLY A 96 -9.80 -7.25 1.22
CA GLY A 96 -9.76 -8.56 0.55
C GLY A 96 -8.41 -9.28 0.69
N PHE A 97 -7.31 -8.54 0.66
CA PHE A 97 -5.97 -9.09 0.88
C PHE A 97 -5.76 -9.54 2.33
N LEU A 98 -6.11 -8.69 3.30
CA LEU A 98 -5.95 -9.01 4.72
C LEU A 98 -6.87 -10.16 5.16
N GLN A 99 -8.12 -10.20 4.67
CA GLN A 99 -9.03 -11.32 4.93
C GLN A 99 -8.45 -12.64 4.45
N ARG A 100 -7.85 -12.64 3.25
CA ARG A 100 -7.18 -13.82 2.72
C ARG A 100 -5.99 -14.23 3.60
N LYS A 101 -5.22 -13.27 4.11
CA LYS A 101 -4.12 -13.54 5.03
C LYS A 101 -4.58 -14.13 6.36
N VAL A 102 -5.68 -13.63 6.92
CA VAL A 102 -6.30 -14.21 8.13
C VAL A 102 -6.72 -15.64 7.89
N GLU A 103 -7.31 -15.94 6.72
CA GLU A 103 -7.70 -17.30 6.37
C GLU A 103 -6.51 -18.22 6.15
N GLU A 104 -5.43 -17.72 5.54
CA GLU A 104 -4.17 -18.47 5.41
C GLU A 104 -3.57 -18.84 6.77
N LEU A 105 -3.61 -17.93 7.76
CA LEU A 105 -3.17 -18.23 9.14
C LEU A 105 -4.06 -19.28 9.81
N ARG A 106 -5.39 -19.17 9.69
CA ARG A 106 -6.33 -20.13 10.28
C ARG A 106 -6.12 -21.54 9.74
N VAL A 107 -5.98 -21.68 8.43
CA VAL A 107 -5.73 -22.97 7.79
C VAL A 107 -4.38 -23.54 8.26
N GLN A 108 -3.37 -22.69 8.46
CA GLN A 108 -2.08 -23.12 9.02
C GLN A 108 -2.18 -23.57 10.49
N GLU A 109 -3.00 -22.90 11.31
CA GLU A 109 -3.28 -23.33 12.68
C GLU A 109 -4.02 -24.67 12.71
N GLU A 110 -5.08 -24.81 11.91
CA GLU A 110 -5.81 -26.08 11.76
C GLU A 110 -4.91 -27.22 11.27
N LEU A 111 -3.99 -26.95 10.35
CA LEU A 111 -2.99 -27.90 9.87
C LEU A 111 -2.01 -28.34 10.97
N ARG A 112 -1.52 -27.40 11.77
CA ARG A 112 -0.63 -27.69 12.91
C ARG A 112 -1.36 -28.51 13.97
N ASP A 113 -2.64 -28.24 14.21
CA ASP A 113 -3.49 -29.01 15.12
C ASP A 113 -3.85 -30.40 14.55
N GLN A 114 -3.83 -30.55 13.21
CA GLN A 114 -4.10 -31.80 12.49
C GLN A 114 -2.86 -32.63 12.13
N GLU A 115 -1.66 -32.31 12.65
CA GLU A 115 -0.46 -33.18 12.62
C GLU A 115 -0.63 -34.52 13.39
N LYS A 116 -1.88 -34.94 13.64
CA LYS A 116 -2.29 -36.27 14.11
C LYS A 116 -2.95 -37.15 13.03
N ASN A 117 -3.13 -36.70 11.79
CA ASN A 117 -3.67 -37.56 10.74
C ASN A 117 -3.10 -37.24 9.34
N GLN A 118 -2.18 -38.07 8.87
CA GLN A 118 -1.35 -37.86 7.66
C GLN A 118 -2.08 -38.04 6.31
N ASP A 119 -3.38 -38.32 6.26
CA ASP A 119 -3.99 -38.87 5.03
C ASP A 119 -4.71 -37.87 4.10
N TRP A 120 -4.77 -36.57 4.39
CA TRP A 120 -5.58 -35.64 3.57
C TRP A 120 -4.80 -34.71 2.63
N ILE A 121 -3.46 -34.70 2.70
CA ILE A 121 -2.57 -33.80 1.93
C ILE A 121 -2.72 -33.95 0.39
N GLN A 122 -3.31 -35.05 -0.09
CA GLN A 122 -3.46 -35.29 -1.54
C GLN A 122 -4.72 -34.67 -2.19
N ASN A 123 -5.68 -34.13 -1.42
CA ASN A 123 -6.98 -33.72 -1.97
C ASN A 123 -7.21 -32.21 -2.14
N LEU A 124 -6.23 -31.35 -1.85
CA LEU A 124 -6.42 -29.89 -1.96
C LEU A 124 -5.46 -29.25 -2.97
N VAL A 125 -5.41 -29.85 -4.16
CA VAL A 125 -4.94 -29.17 -5.37
C VAL A 125 -6.15 -28.67 -6.16
N SER A 126 -6.40 -27.36 -6.02
CA SER A 126 -7.13 -26.48 -6.94
C SER A 126 -8.68 -26.43 -6.82
N PRO A 127 -9.38 -25.50 -7.51
CA PRO A 127 -9.58 -24.11 -7.10
C PRO A 127 -11.07 -23.72 -7.18
N GLU A 128 -11.75 -23.44 -6.07
CA GLU A 128 -13.14 -22.94 -6.15
C GLU A 128 -13.35 -21.68 -5.32
N VAL A 129 -13.50 -20.59 -6.06
CA VAL A 129 -14.15 -19.35 -5.65
C VAL A 129 -15.52 -19.71 -5.08
N ARG A 130 -15.61 -19.84 -3.75
CA ARG A 130 -16.90 -19.85 -3.07
C ARG A 130 -17.44 -18.42 -3.06
N THR A 131 -18.49 -18.26 -3.86
CA THR A 131 -19.40 -17.14 -4.01
C THR A 131 -19.43 -16.19 -2.81
N PHE A 132 -18.67 -15.09 -2.89
CA PHE A 132 -18.84 -13.94 -1.99
C PHE A 132 -20.20 -13.31 -2.29
N ARG A 133 -21.20 -13.58 -1.45
CA ARG A 133 -22.53 -12.97 -1.56
C ARG A 133 -22.41 -11.47 -1.30
N SER A 134 -22.58 -10.71 -2.37
CA SER A 134 -22.70 -9.25 -2.37
C SER A 134 -23.96 -8.84 -1.60
N LEU A 135 -23.81 -8.14 -0.48
CA LEU A 135 -24.92 -7.39 0.11
C LEU A 135 -25.06 -6.09 -0.70
N THR A 136 -25.87 -6.14 -1.75
CA THR A 136 -26.27 -4.96 -2.52
C THR A 136 -27.27 -4.13 -1.73
N GLY A 137 -26.83 -2.98 -1.23
CA GLY A 137 -27.70 -1.87 -0.85
C GLY A 137 -27.51 -0.72 -1.84
N SER A 138 -28.57 -0.39 -2.59
CA SER A 138 -28.66 0.75 -3.52
C SER A 138 -29.06 2.03 -2.77
N GLY A 139 -28.42 3.16 -3.13
CA GLY A 139 -28.56 4.48 -2.49
C GLY A 139 -27.23 5.26 -2.52
N PRO A 140 -27.13 6.49 -1.99
CA PRO A 140 -25.87 7.24 -1.92
C PRO A 140 -24.94 6.64 -0.85
N VAL A 141 -24.37 5.47 -1.16
CA VAL A 141 -23.86 4.47 -0.22
C VAL A 141 -22.31 4.46 -0.12
N GLN A 142 -21.59 5.23 -0.95
CA GLN A 142 -20.12 5.18 -1.01
C GLN A 142 -19.42 5.60 0.28
N PHE A 143 -19.96 6.61 0.98
CA PHE A 143 -19.33 7.20 2.16
C PHE A 143 -19.59 6.40 3.45
N ARG A 144 -20.83 5.96 3.68
CA ARG A 144 -21.15 5.00 4.78
C ARG A 144 -20.34 3.70 4.66
N ARG A 145 -20.16 3.19 3.42
CA ARG A 145 -19.26 2.05 3.16
C ARG A 145 -17.81 2.34 3.56
N SER A 146 -17.32 3.56 3.43
CA SER A 146 -15.91 3.87 3.73
C SER A 146 -15.57 3.76 5.22
N ALA A 147 -16.49 4.10 6.13
CA ALA A 147 -16.29 3.90 7.57
C ALA A 147 -16.36 2.42 7.96
N GLU A 148 -17.30 1.66 7.37
CA GLU A 148 -17.42 0.22 7.58
C GLU A 148 -16.17 -0.52 7.08
N GLU A 149 -15.69 -0.19 5.87
CA GLU A 149 -14.45 -0.75 5.34
C GLU A 149 -13.25 -0.37 6.21
N ALA A 150 -13.18 0.85 6.74
CA ALA A 150 -12.09 1.25 7.66
C ALA A 150 -12.11 0.48 8.97
N ALA A 151 -13.28 0.29 9.56
CA ALA A 151 -13.45 -0.51 10.77
C ALA A 151 -13.07 -1.97 10.52
N LEU A 152 -13.43 -2.51 9.35
CA LEU A 152 -13.00 -3.84 8.93
C LEU A 152 -11.47 -3.92 8.78
N THR A 153 -10.83 -2.92 8.16
CA THR A 153 -9.36 -2.87 8.03
C THR A 153 -8.69 -2.94 9.39
N LEU A 154 -9.12 -2.13 10.35
CA LEU A 154 -8.56 -2.12 11.71
C LEU A 154 -8.69 -3.47 12.41
N ARG A 155 -9.87 -4.12 12.32
CA ARG A 155 -10.09 -5.45 12.89
C ARG A 155 -9.21 -6.52 12.25
N LEU A 156 -8.95 -6.43 10.96
CA LEU A 156 -8.08 -7.38 10.24
C LEU A 156 -6.62 -7.16 10.58
N ILE A 157 -6.18 -5.91 10.71
CA ILE A 157 -4.84 -5.54 11.19
C ILE A 157 -4.61 -6.12 12.59
N GLU A 158 -5.56 -5.92 13.51
CA GLU A 158 -5.49 -6.44 14.88
C GLU A 158 -5.40 -7.97 14.90
N ARG A 159 -6.19 -8.66 14.08
CA ARG A 159 -6.15 -10.13 13.96
C ARG A 159 -4.85 -10.68 13.38
N LEU A 160 -4.18 -9.89 12.54
CA LEU A 160 -2.91 -10.25 11.92
C LEU A 160 -1.70 -9.77 12.74
N ASP A 161 -1.94 -9.12 13.89
CA ASP A 161 -0.93 -8.48 14.73
C ASP A 161 0.04 -7.58 13.94
N LEU A 162 -0.53 -6.76 13.05
CA LEU A 162 0.25 -5.87 12.19
C LEU A 162 0.55 -4.54 12.89
N GLU A 163 1.80 -4.13 12.84
CA GLU A 163 2.22 -2.83 13.36
C GLU A 163 1.68 -1.69 12.48
N VAL A 164 0.99 -0.74 13.11
CA VAL A 164 0.42 0.45 12.45
C VAL A 164 1.22 1.69 12.83
N MET A 165 1.79 2.33 11.82
CA MET A 165 2.44 3.63 11.93
C MET A 165 1.56 4.72 11.28
N PRO A 166 1.30 5.84 11.98
CA PRO A 166 0.56 6.95 11.39
C PRO A 166 1.40 7.61 10.29
N LEU A 167 0.80 7.83 9.12
CA LEU A 167 1.45 8.59 8.06
C LEU A 167 1.20 10.08 8.25
N THR A 168 2.12 10.75 8.95
CA THR A 168 2.05 12.19 9.18
C THR A 168 3.39 12.84 8.96
N ARG A 169 3.39 14.04 8.38
CA ARG A 169 4.58 14.87 8.26
C ARG A 169 4.98 15.39 9.63
N GLY A 170 6.24 15.16 10.00
CA GLY A 170 6.85 15.74 11.19
C GLY A 170 7.15 17.25 11.06
N PRO A 171 7.60 17.90 12.14
CA PRO A 171 7.95 19.31 12.12
C PRO A 171 9.17 19.60 11.22
N THR A 172 10.10 18.66 11.14
CA THR A 172 11.26 18.69 10.26
C THR A 172 11.01 17.82 9.02
N PRO A 173 11.59 18.17 7.86
CA PRO A 173 11.45 17.42 6.61
C PRO A 173 12.31 16.14 6.58
N GLU A 174 12.43 15.44 7.70
CA GLU A 174 13.21 14.21 7.79
C GLU A 174 12.47 13.02 7.16
N PRO A 175 13.16 12.15 6.42
CA PRO A 175 12.55 10.97 5.84
C PRO A 175 12.37 9.85 6.87
N LEU A 176 11.33 9.04 6.67
CA LEU A 176 11.28 7.70 7.25
C LEU A 176 12.16 6.76 6.43
N VAL A 177 13.13 6.12 7.07
CA VAL A 177 14.00 5.13 6.42
C VAL A 177 13.25 3.80 6.35
N LEU A 178 12.81 3.42 5.16
CA LEU A 178 12.09 2.16 4.95
C LEU A 178 13.06 0.98 4.79
N PHE A 179 14.21 1.21 4.16
CA PHE A 179 15.22 0.20 3.93
C PHE A 179 16.61 0.82 3.80
N SER A 180 17.63 0.16 4.34
CA SER A 180 19.03 0.54 4.15
C SER A 180 19.90 -0.70 4.21
N LYS A 181 20.72 -0.93 3.18
CA LYS A 181 21.67 -2.03 3.12
C LYS A 181 23.00 -1.56 2.53
N LEU A 182 24.08 -1.77 3.29
CA LEU A 182 25.44 -1.47 2.87
C LEU A 182 25.78 -2.18 1.55
N GLY A 183 26.41 -1.46 0.62
CA GLY A 183 26.75 -1.97 -0.71
C GLY A 183 25.56 -2.10 -1.68
N VAL A 184 24.32 -1.77 -1.26
CA VAL A 184 23.13 -1.89 -2.11
C VAL A 184 22.45 -0.54 -2.30
N GLY A 185 22.08 0.11 -1.21
CA GLY A 185 21.39 1.41 -1.26
C GLY A 185 20.39 1.59 -0.13
N ARG A 186 19.61 2.67 -0.22
CA ARG A 186 18.69 3.13 0.81
C ARG A 186 17.38 3.62 0.18
N LEU A 187 16.25 3.23 0.78
CA LEU A 187 14.92 3.72 0.43
C LEU A 187 14.40 4.61 1.55
N ASP A 188 14.19 5.88 1.22
CA ASP A 188 13.63 6.89 2.10
C ASP A 188 12.22 7.27 1.66
N MET A 189 11.33 7.52 2.63
CA MET A 189 9.98 8.05 2.40
C MET A 189 9.84 9.41 3.07
N TYR A 190 9.59 10.44 2.25
CA TYR A 190 9.25 11.79 2.73
C TYR A 190 7.73 11.96 2.72
N VAL A 191 7.13 12.17 3.88
CA VAL A 191 5.70 12.47 3.99
C VAL A 191 5.47 13.95 3.69
N LEU A 192 4.75 14.24 2.61
CA LEU A 192 4.47 15.60 2.16
C LEU A 192 3.26 16.19 2.88
N CYS A 193 2.23 15.36 3.11
CA CYS A 193 1.03 15.65 3.89
C CYS A 193 0.36 14.33 4.32
N PRO A 194 -0.55 14.33 5.32
CA PRO A 194 -0.99 15.48 6.12
C PRO A 194 0.04 15.91 7.17
N ASP A 195 -0.10 17.15 7.65
CA ASP A 195 0.67 17.65 8.79
C ASP A 195 0.26 16.95 10.08
N GLY A 196 1.25 16.52 10.87
CA GLY A 196 1.02 16.06 12.24
C GLY A 196 0.40 17.18 13.07
N GLY A 197 -0.85 17.02 13.51
CA GLY A 197 -1.60 18.03 14.25
C GLY A 197 -2.44 18.99 13.39
N SER A 198 -2.69 18.66 12.12
CA SER A 198 -3.69 19.40 11.33
C SER A 198 -5.11 19.15 11.84
N ALA A 199 -5.93 20.21 11.87
CA ALA A 199 -7.32 20.13 12.31
C ALA A 199 -8.15 19.15 11.47
N GLU A 200 -7.82 19.00 10.19
CA GLU A 200 -8.44 18.04 9.29
C GLU A 200 -8.13 16.58 9.67
N LEU A 201 -6.89 16.32 10.07
CA LEU A 201 -6.47 15.00 10.53
C LEU A 201 -7.10 14.66 11.89
N ASP A 202 -7.14 15.62 12.81
CA ASP A 202 -7.77 15.44 14.12
C ASP A 202 -9.29 15.25 13.98
N PHE A 203 -9.93 15.98 13.06
CA PHE A 203 -11.32 15.74 12.69
C PHE A 203 -11.53 14.32 12.17
N LEU A 204 -10.66 13.83 11.27
CA LEU A 204 -10.74 12.46 10.78
C LEU A 204 -10.55 11.41 11.87
N ARG A 205 -9.66 11.64 12.83
CA ARG A 205 -9.37 10.70 13.92
C ARG A 205 -10.50 10.60 14.93
N HIS A 206 -11.12 11.72 15.29
CA HIS A 206 -12.02 11.78 16.44
C HIS A 206 -13.50 11.97 16.07
N ARG A 207 -13.80 12.52 14.89
CA ARG A 207 -15.15 13.03 14.57
C ARG A 207 -15.72 12.52 13.25
N TRP A 208 -14.94 11.80 12.45
CA TRP A 208 -15.40 11.36 11.14
C TRP A 208 -16.32 10.14 11.25
N THR A 209 -17.53 10.30 10.73
CA THR A 209 -18.60 9.28 10.77
C THR A 209 -18.77 8.54 9.45
N GLY A 210 -17.78 8.62 8.55
CA GLY A 210 -17.91 8.09 7.20
C GLY A 210 -18.63 9.01 6.23
N SER A 211 -19.31 10.07 6.68
CA SER A 211 -20.04 10.98 5.79
C SER A 211 -19.13 12.02 5.13
N GLY A 212 -19.14 12.11 3.79
CA GLY A 212 -18.35 13.04 2.99
C GLY A 212 -18.80 14.51 3.03
N CYS A 213 -19.68 14.86 3.97
CA CYS A 213 -20.26 16.20 4.05
C CYS A 213 -19.30 17.25 4.63
N ALA A 214 -18.31 16.84 5.43
CA ALA A 214 -17.34 17.77 5.99
C ALA A 214 -16.40 18.28 4.89
N ARG A 215 -16.41 19.60 4.65
CA ARG A 215 -15.56 20.27 3.68
C ARG A 215 -14.60 21.24 4.36
N GLY A 216 -13.37 21.28 3.89
CA GLY A 216 -12.36 22.25 4.30
C GLY A 216 -11.93 23.12 3.11
N GLY A 217 -11.38 24.29 3.43
CA GLY A 217 -10.93 25.26 2.44
C GLY A 217 -9.51 24.96 1.95
N VAL A 218 -9.31 24.93 0.64
CA VAL A 218 -8.00 24.85 -0.01
C VAL A 218 -7.76 26.12 -0.79
N ARG A 219 -6.58 26.72 -0.62
CA ARG A 219 -6.14 27.83 -1.47
C ARG A 219 -5.80 27.31 -2.86
N GLN A 220 -6.40 27.92 -3.87
CA GLN A 220 -6.10 27.69 -5.26
C GLN A 220 -4.97 28.62 -5.74
N PRO A 221 -4.31 28.29 -6.88
CA PRO A 221 -3.24 29.13 -7.44
C PRO A 221 -3.67 30.56 -7.80
N ASP A 222 -4.95 30.77 -8.11
CA ASP A 222 -5.56 32.06 -8.43
C ASP A 222 -5.89 32.91 -7.18
N GLY A 223 -5.58 32.41 -5.97
CA GLY A 223 -5.87 33.07 -4.70
C GLY A 223 -7.27 32.79 -4.15
N THR A 224 -8.14 32.10 -4.89
CA THR A 224 -9.48 31.73 -4.42
C THR A 224 -9.43 30.56 -3.44
N ARG A 225 -10.54 30.33 -2.71
CA ARG A 225 -10.69 29.19 -1.81
C ARG A 225 -11.70 28.20 -2.37
N ALA A 226 -11.25 26.99 -2.68
CA ALA A 226 -12.11 25.88 -3.03
C ALA A 226 -12.48 25.06 -1.79
N GLN A 227 -13.70 24.53 -1.76
CA GLN A 227 -14.11 23.59 -0.73
C GLN A 227 -13.93 22.16 -1.20
N VAL A 228 -13.05 21.41 -0.53
CA VAL A 228 -12.81 19.99 -0.81
C VAL A 228 -13.20 19.13 0.40
N PRO A 229 -13.51 17.83 0.20
CA PRO A 229 -13.78 16.93 1.31
C PRO A 229 -12.61 16.86 2.30
N VAL A 230 -12.90 16.89 3.60
CA VAL A 230 -11.88 16.74 4.66
C VAL A 230 -11.02 15.47 4.49
N PRO A 231 -11.55 14.31 4.06
CA PRO A 231 -10.73 13.15 3.74
C PRO A 231 -9.59 13.39 2.74
N PHE A 232 -9.76 14.34 1.81
CA PHE A 232 -8.73 14.66 0.81
C PHE A 232 -7.64 15.53 1.44
N LEU A 233 -8.02 16.45 2.33
CA LEU A 233 -7.07 17.30 3.06
C LEU A 233 -6.17 16.53 4.02
N ALA A 234 -6.71 15.44 4.56
CA ALA A 234 -5.99 14.52 5.43
C ALA A 234 -5.45 13.29 4.71
N SER A 235 -5.51 13.25 3.37
CA SER A 235 -4.89 12.21 2.55
C SER A 235 -3.36 12.29 2.65
N GLY A 236 -2.75 11.12 2.69
CA GLY A 236 -1.32 10.93 2.56
C GLY A 236 -0.84 11.31 1.16
N ALA A 237 0.23 12.09 1.10
CA ALA A 237 1.06 12.21 -0.09
C ALA A 237 2.51 11.97 0.31
N VAL A 238 3.21 11.12 -0.43
CA VAL A 238 4.59 10.74 -0.10
C VAL A 238 5.50 10.77 -1.32
N LEU A 239 6.75 11.14 -1.10
CA LEU A 239 7.83 11.00 -2.06
C LEU A 239 8.76 9.89 -1.59
N LEU A 240 8.83 8.81 -2.36
CA LEU A 240 9.82 7.76 -2.19
C LEU A 240 11.09 8.09 -2.96
N VAL A 241 12.23 7.90 -2.32
CA VAL A 241 13.55 8.16 -2.90
C VAL A 241 14.43 6.95 -2.67
N TRP A 242 14.78 6.26 -3.76
CA TRP A 242 15.81 5.23 -3.77
C TRP A 242 17.15 5.88 -4.10
N THR A 243 18.09 5.77 -3.15
CA THR A 243 19.48 6.20 -3.33
C THR A 243 20.36 4.96 -3.45
N PRO A 244 20.91 4.66 -4.64
CA PRO A 244 21.84 3.55 -4.83
C PRO A 244 23.13 3.76 -4.04
N PHE A 245 23.83 2.67 -3.70
CA PHE A 245 25.13 2.76 -3.03
C PHE A 245 26.23 3.34 -3.94
N GLU A 246 26.21 2.95 -5.21
CA GLU A 246 27.19 3.40 -6.19
C GLU A 246 26.95 4.87 -6.56
N PRO A 247 27.95 5.76 -6.41
CA PRO A 247 27.79 7.20 -6.57
C PRO A 247 27.55 7.64 -8.03
N ASP A 248 27.81 6.76 -9.01
CA ASP A 248 27.55 7.00 -10.43
C ASP A 248 26.08 6.78 -10.81
N GLN A 249 25.32 6.06 -9.99
CA GLN A 249 23.91 5.78 -10.23
C GLN A 249 23.03 6.92 -9.71
N SER A 250 22.10 7.37 -10.55
CA SER A 250 21.16 8.43 -10.17
C SER A 250 20.06 7.91 -9.22
N PRO A 251 19.61 8.73 -8.26
CA PRO A 251 18.50 8.37 -7.39
C PRO A 251 17.19 8.26 -8.19
N VAL A 252 16.35 7.31 -7.79
CA VAL A 252 15.00 7.12 -8.36
C VAL A 252 13.98 7.74 -7.41
N ARG A 253 13.06 8.54 -7.96
CA ARG A 253 12.07 9.29 -7.20
C ARG A 253 10.68 8.89 -7.67
N VAL A 254 9.79 8.53 -6.74
CA VAL A 254 8.40 8.14 -7.04
C VAL A 254 7.46 8.91 -6.12
N LEU A 255 6.56 9.68 -6.71
CA LEU A 255 5.57 10.47 -5.97
C LEU A 255 4.23 9.74 -5.97
N PHE A 256 3.69 9.49 -4.78
CA PHE A 256 2.32 9.01 -4.57
C PHE A 256 1.51 10.15 -3.95
N PRO A 257 0.70 10.88 -4.72
CA PRO A 257 -0.03 12.04 -4.22
C PRO A 257 -1.29 11.67 -3.40
N GLY A 258 -1.76 10.42 -3.51
CA GLY A 258 -3.07 10.03 -2.95
C GLY A 258 -4.19 10.94 -3.44
N ASN A 259 -5.17 11.18 -2.57
CA ASN A 259 -6.25 12.15 -2.80
C ASN A 259 -5.91 13.57 -2.31
N ALA A 260 -4.63 13.85 -2.03
CA ALA A 260 -4.23 15.16 -1.53
C ALA A 260 -4.42 16.25 -2.61
N PRO A 261 -5.01 17.41 -2.27
CA PRO A 261 -5.10 18.53 -3.20
C PRO A 261 -3.70 18.95 -3.67
N GLN A 262 -3.61 19.35 -4.95
CA GLN A 262 -2.35 19.74 -5.58
C GLN A 262 -1.57 20.79 -4.75
N SER A 263 -2.24 21.77 -4.17
CA SER A 263 -1.58 22.81 -3.36
C SER A 263 -0.87 22.25 -2.13
N ARG A 264 -1.42 21.19 -1.49
CA ARG A 264 -0.78 20.51 -0.35
C ARG A 264 0.45 19.72 -0.79
N VAL A 265 0.35 19.03 -1.94
CA VAL A 265 1.49 18.31 -2.53
C VAL A 265 2.61 19.28 -2.90
N LEU A 266 2.30 20.39 -3.56
CA LEU A 266 3.27 21.42 -3.94
C LEU A 266 3.90 22.10 -2.72
N GLU A 267 3.11 22.40 -1.68
CA GLU A 267 3.63 22.94 -0.42
C GLU A 267 4.63 21.96 0.24
N GLY A 268 4.31 20.67 0.25
CA GLY A 268 5.20 19.63 0.75
C GLY A 268 6.50 19.54 -0.05
N LEU A 269 6.43 19.47 -1.38
CA LEU A 269 7.61 19.45 -2.24
C LEU A 269 8.46 20.71 -2.09
N HIS A 270 7.83 21.88 -1.93
CA HIS A 270 8.53 23.14 -1.72
C HIS A 270 9.39 23.13 -0.46
N ARG A 271 8.96 22.45 0.61
CA ARG A 271 9.77 22.30 1.83
C ARG A 271 10.99 21.40 1.60
N LEU A 272 10.89 20.45 0.68
CA LEU A 272 11.98 19.55 0.29
C LEU A 272 12.96 20.16 -0.73
N ARG A 273 12.75 21.41 -1.21
CA ARG A 273 13.58 22.06 -2.25
C ARG A 273 15.08 22.15 -1.94
N HIS A 274 15.44 21.99 -0.67
CA HIS A 274 16.83 22.01 -0.21
C HIS A 274 17.57 20.70 -0.54
N LEU A 275 16.85 19.61 -0.81
CA LEU A 275 17.41 18.30 -1.12
C LEU A 275 17.95 18.29 -2.56
N ASP A 276 19.23 17.93 -2.71
CA ASP A 276 19.93 18.01 -4.00
C ASP A 276 19.31 17.12 -5.07
N PHE A 277 18.80 15.95 -4.69
CA PHE A 277 18.13 15.05 -5.62
C PHE A 277 16.82 15.63 -6.19
N LEU A 278 16.28 16.74 -5.69
CA LEU A 278 15.14 17.45 -6.28
C LEU A 278 15.55 18.62 -7.19
N ARG A 279 16.82 19.04 -7.14
CA ARG A 279 17.33 20.18 -7.92
C ARG A 279 17.62 19.81 -9.37
N THR A 280 17.97 18.55 -9.62
CA THR A 280 18.33 18.10 -10.97
C THR A 280 17.11 17.47 -11.69
N PRO A 281 16.68 18.03 -12.84
CA PRO A 281 15.63 17.46 -13.67
C PRO A 281 16.18 16.31 -14.51
N THR A 282 16.68 15.25 -13.88
CA THR A 282 17.04 14.02 -14.58
C THR A 282 15.77 13.20 -14.78
N ALA A 283 15.01 13.53 -15.83
CA ALA A 283 13.92 12.67 -16.27
C ALA A 283 14.53 11.44 -16.92
N ALA A 284 14.46 10.28 -16.24
CA ALA A 284 14.75 9.02 -16.90
C ALA A 284 13.66 8.82 -17.96
N GLN A 285 14.00 8.98 -19.24
CA GLN A 285 13.10 8.61 -20.32
C GLN A 285 12.82 7.11 -20.17
N THR A 286 11.62 6.76 -19.70
CA THR A 286 11.20 5.38 -19.54
C THR A 286 11.15 4.76 -20.92
N LYS A 287 12.09 3.86 -21.23
CA LYS A 287 11.91 2.91 -22.34
C LYS A 287 10.79 1.97 -21.92
N THR A 288 9.56 2.30 -22.30
CA THR A 288 8.37 1.47 -22.07
C THR A 288 8.56 0.16 -22.82
N LYS A 289 9.14 -0.86 -22.16
CA LYS A 289 9.08 -2.22 -22.67
C LYS A 289 7.67 -2.73 -22.40
N VAL A 290 6.81 -2.63 -23.41
CA VAL A 290 5.54 -3.36 -23.42
C VAL A 290 5.90 -4.84 -23.50
N SER A 291 5.90 -5.53 -22.37
CA SER A 291 5.95 -6.99 -22.37
C SER A 291 4.61 -7.50 -22.83
N THR A 292 4.49 -7.79 -24.13
CA THR A 292 3.37 -8.55 -24.67
C THR A 292 3.51 -9.97 -24.13
N LEU A 293 2.74 -10.30 -23.09
CA LEU A 293 2.50 -11.69 -22.72
C LEU A 293 1.68 -12.30 -23.87
N ARG A 294 2.34 -13.10 -24.71
CA ARG A 294 1.67 -14.06 -25.60
C ARG A 294 1.38 -15.34 -24.82
#